data_AF-A0A5R9DVP5-F1
#
_entry.id   AF-A0A5R9DVP5-F1
#
_cell.length_a   1.000
_cell.length_b   1.000
_cell.length_c   1.000
_cell.angle_alpha   90.00
_cell.angle_beta   90.00
_cell.angle_gamma   90.00
#
_symmetry.space_group_name_H-M   'P 1'
#
loop_
_entity.id
_entity.type
_entity.pdbx_description
1 polymer ?
#
loop_
_entity_poly.entity_id
_entity_poly.type
_entity_poly.pdbx_seq_one_letter_code
_entity_poly.pdbx_strand_id
1 'polypeptide(L)'
;MVQQLEDENPGIYNDSSKTFIDLYMKSGLYITEVVKRLYNSEIIKSEIPNDHERLKHILENQVYGLAPTEIIYRIATSFIFSELTEGISQKNFAQLDAYPYAEAGTLEEKLDEVFK
;
A
#
# COMPACT_ATOMS: atom_id res chain seq x y z
N MET A 1 -12.22 -8.61 -4.03
CA MET A 1 -10.80 -8.56 -3.61
C MET A 1 -10.65 -7.90 -2.26
N VAL A 2 -10.76 -6.57 -2.12
CA VAL A 2 -10.65 -5.91 -0.79
C VAL A 2 -11.71 -6.39 0.21
N GLN A 3 -12.98 -6.49 -0.21
CA GLN A 3 -14.02 -7.04 0.67
C GLN A 3 -13.78 -8.51 1.03
N GLN A 4 -13.30 -9.32 0.08
CA GLN A 4 -12.99 -10.73 0.35
C GLN A 4 -11.86 -10.88 1.38
N LEU A 5 -10.87 -9.98 1.36
CA LEU A 5 -9.80 -9.98 2.35
C LEU A 5 -10.34 -9.76 3.78
N GLU A 6 -11.32 -8.87 3.94
CA GLU A 6 -12.03 -8.64 5.20
C GLU A 6 -12.92 -9.83 5.58
N ASP A 7 -13.60 -10.45 4.61
CA ASP A 7 -14.44 -11.62 4.88
C ASP A 7 -13.60 -12.81 5.38
N GLU A 8 -12.38 -12.98 4.86
CA GLU A 8 -11.40 -13.98 5.30
C GLU A 8 -10.69 -13.60 6.60
N ASN A 9 -10.51 -12.30 6.85
CA ASN A 9 -9.81 -11.75 8.01
C ASN A 9 -10.63 -10.62 8.65
N PRO A 10 -11.69 -10.94 9.41
CA PRO A 10 -12.56 -9.92 9.98
C PRO A 10 -11.79 -8.91 10.84
N GLY A 11 -11.99 -7.62 10.57
CA GLY A 11 -11.33 -6.51 11.25
C GLY A 11 -9.92 -6.21 10.74
N ILE A 12 -9.46 -6.77 9.62
CA ILE A 12 -8.09 -6.55 9.12
C ILE A 12 -7.78 -5.08 8.86
N TYR A 13 -8.79 -4.26 8.53
CA TYR A 13 -8.64 -2.82 8.33
C TYR A 13 -8.77 -1.98 9.62
N ASN A 14 -8.98 -2.60 10.77
CA ASN A 14 -9.13 -1.93 12.07
C ASN A 14 -7.87 -2.04 12.94
N ASP A 15 -6.69 -2.03 12.33
CA ASP A 15 -5.39 -2.14 13.00
C ASP A 15 -4.38 -1.22 12.31
N SER A 16 -3.88 -0.22 13.04
CA SER A 16 -2.92 0.78 12.52
C SER A 16 -1.49 0.23 12.37
N SER A 17 -1.22 -0.98 12.85
CA SER A 17 0.07 -1.67 12.72
C SER A 17 0.13 -2.66 11.55
N LYS A 18 -1.02 -3.05 10.98
CA LYS A 18 -1.08 -3.98 9.85
C LYS A 18 -0.57 -3.34 8.56
N THR A 19 0.18 -4.12 7.80
CA THR A 19 0.70 -3.74 6.49
C THR A 19 0.05 -4.55 5.36
N PHE A 20 -0.02 -3.93 4.18
CA PHE A 20 -0.64 -4.46 2.98
C PHE A 20 0.28 -4.19 1.80
N ILE A 21 0.39 -5.16 0.88
CA ILE A 21 1.23 -5.02 -0.30
C ILE A 21 0.49 -5.46 -1.56
N ASP A 22 0.66 -4.71 -2.64
CA ASP A 22 0.36 -5.15 -4.01
C ASP A 22 1.68 -5.44 -4.74
N LEU A 23 1.99 -6.72 -4.91
CA LEU A 23 3.24 -7.17 -5.52
C LEU A 23 3.28 -6.96 -7.04
N TYR A 24 2.16 -6.56 -7.66
CA TYR A 24 2.08 -6.39 -9.11
C TYR A 24 1.02 -5.33 -9.49
N MET A 25 1.25 -4.11 -8.99
CA MET A 25 0.38 -2.98 -9.26
C MET A 25 0.26 -2.71 -10.76
N LYS A 26 -0.96 -2.35 -11.16
CA LYS A 26 -1.27 -1.79 -12.48
C LYS A 26 -1.71 -0.33 -12.35
N SER A 27 -2.97 -0.11 -12.03
CA SER A 27 -3.54 1.24 -11.90
C SER A 27 -3.42 1.85 -10.50
N GLY A 28 -3.00 1.08 -9.49
CA GLY A 28 -3.02 1.50 -8.08
C GLY A 28 -4.39 1.34 -7.39
N LEU A 29 -5.43 0.86 -8.10
CA LEU A 29 -6.79 0.77 -7.58
C LEU A 29 -6.92 -0.06 -6.28
N TYR A 30 -6.23 -1.19 -6.20
CA TYR A 30 -6.28 -2.04 -5.02
C TYR A 30 -5.74 -1.33 -3.78
N ILE A 31 -4.55 -0.72 -3.88
CA ILE A 31 -3.95 0.06 -2.80
C ILE A 31 -4.86 1.21 -2.40
N THR A 32 -5.40 1.98 -3.34
CA THR A 32 -6.32 3.09 -3.02
C THR A 32 -7.56 2.61 -2.26
N GLU A 33 -8.11 1.45 -2.60
CA GLU A 33 -9.27 0.91 -1.88
C GLU A 33 -8.89 0.42 -0.47
N VAL A 34 -7.70 -0.17 -0.28
CA VAL A 34 -7.15 -0.48 1.06
C VAL A 34 -6.96 0.80 1.89
N VAL A 35 -6.35 1.84 1.31
CA VAL A 35 -6.17 3.15 1.94
C VAL A 35 -7.52 3.73 2.39
N LYS A 36 -8.56 3.64 1.55
CA LYS A 36 -9.91 4.09 1.92
C LYS A 36 -10.50 3.32 3.10
N ARG A 37 -10.29 2.00 3.18
CA ARG A 37 -10.79 1.18 4.30
C ARG A 37 -10.08 1.57 5.60
N LEU A 38 -8.75 1.67 5.58
CA LEU A 38 -7.95 2.08 6.73
C LEU A 38 -8.29 3.52 7.18
N TYR A 39 -8.37 4.45 6.24
CA TYR A 39 -8.68 5.86 6.52
C TYR A 39 -10.05 6.04 7.17
N ASN A 40 -11.02 5.20 6.81
CA ASN A 40 -12.37 5.23 7.34
C ASN A 40 -12.59 4.36 8.59
N SER A 41 -11.58 3.60 9.03
CA SER A 41 -11.67 2.82 10.27
C SER A 41 -11.87 3.72 11.48
N GLU A 42 -12.89 3.44 12.29
CA GLU A 42 -13.15 4.19 13.52
C GLU A 42 -12.04 4.00 14.56
N ILE A 43 -11.36 2.84 14.56
CA ILE A 43 -10.21 2.59 15.45
C ILE A 43 -9.05 3.50 15.04
N ILE A 44 -8.65 3.46 13.76
CA ILE A 44 -7.53 4.27 13.27
C ILE A 44 -7.83 5.78 13.37
N LYS A 45 -9.09 6.20 13.16
CA LYS A 45 -9.51 7.59 13.42
C LYS A 45 -9.36 7.99 14.89
N SER A 46 -9.66 7.09 15.82
CA SER A 46 -9.50 7.37 17.25
C SER A 46 -8.04 7.46 17.68
N GLU A 47 -7.17 6.66 17.06
CA GLU A 47 -5.72 6.64 17.32
C GLU A 47 -5.00 7.82 16.66
N ILE A 48 -5.40 8.17 15.43
CA ILE A 48 -4.83 9.25 14.63
C ILE A 48 -5.97 10.18 14.16
N PRO A 49 -6.44 11.12 14.99
CA PRO A 49 -7.60 11.95 14.68
C PRO A 49 -7.38 12.95 13.54
N ASN A 50 -6.15 13.42 13.34
CA ASN A 50 -5.83 14.34 12.27
C ASN A 50 -5.85 13.62 10.91
N ASP A 51 -6.66 14.12 9.98
CA ASP A 51 -6.88 13.52 8.67
C ASP A 51 -5.60 13.39 7.83
N HIS A 52 -4.76 14.43 7.79
CA HIS A 52 -3.52 14.42 7.00
C HIS A 52 -2.48 13.49 7.62
N GLU A 53 -2.28 13.56 8.95
CA GLU A 53 -1.38 12.65 9.65
C GLU A 53 -1.84 11.18 9.55
N ARG A 54 -3.15 10.92 9.55
CA ARG A 54 -3.70 9.58 9.35
C ARG A 54 -3.42 9.07 7.95
N LEU A 55 -3.67 9.89 6.93
CA LEU A 55 -3.36 9.53 5.54
C LEU A 55 -1.86 9.29 5.35
N LYS A 56 -1.02 10.14 5.94
CA LYS A 56 0.43 10.00 5.96
C LYS A 56 0.87 8.70 6.62
N HIS A 57 0.35 8.38 7.80
CA HIS A 57 0.65 7.12 8.48
C HIS A 57 0.29 5.91 7.62
N ILE A 58 -0.91 5.91 7.02
CA ILE A 58 -1.37 4.81 6.16
C ILE A 58 -0.41 4.64 4.97
N LEU A 59 -0.09 5.73 4.25
CA LEU A 59 0.74 5.68 3.04
C LEU A 59 2.22 5.39 3.32
N GLU A 60 2.77 5.85 4.45
CA GLU A 60 4.19 5.69 4.78
C GLU A 60 4.50 4.44 5.60
N ASN A 61 3.51 3.84 6.25
CA ASN A 61 3.74 2.73 7.20
C ASN A 61 2.85 1.50 6.96
N GLN A 62 1.72 1.63 6.27
CA GLN A 62 0.77 0.51 6.14
C GLN A 62 0.64 -0.04 4.72
N VAL A 63 0.86 0.76 3.67
CA VAL A 63 0.71 0.27 2.28
C VAL A 63 2.03 0.26 1.52
N TYR A 64 2.21 -0.80 0.74
CA TYR A 64 3.38 -1.08 -0.08
C TYR A 64 2.94 -1.47 -1.50
N GLY A 65 3.79 -1.21 -2.48
CA GLY A 65 3.47 -1.53 -3.86
C GLY A 65 4.68 -1.72 -4.76
N LEU A 66 4.62 -2.74 -5.62
CA LEU A 66 5.57 -2.97 -6.69
C LEU A 66 4.89 -2.80 -8.05
N ALA A 67 5.53 -2.11 -8.98
CA ALA A 67 5.08 -2.02 -10.36
C ALA A 67 6.19 -2.49 -11.32
N PRO A 68 5.88 -3.33 -12.32
CA PRO A 68 6.89 -4.04 -13.10
C PRO A 68 7.65 -3.16 -14.11
N THR A 69 7.08 -2.04 -14.52
CA THR A 69 7.67 -1.14 -15.52
C THR A 69 7.50 0.32 -15.09
N GLU A 70 8.36 1.20 -15.58
CA GLU A 70 8.33 2.62 -15.27
C GLU A 70 6.98 3.26 -15.60
N ILE A 71 6.42 2.96 -16.78
CA ILE A 71 5.14 3.53 -17.21
C ILE A 71 4.01 3.14 -16.23
N ILE A 72 3.98 1.87 -15.80
CA ILE A 72 2.97 1.38 -14.85
C ILE A 72 3.23 1.97 -13.46
N TYR A 73 4.49 2.04 -13.02
CA TYR A 73 4.86 2.66 -11.75
C TYR A 73 4.38 4.11 -11.67
N ARG A 74 4.61 4.90 -12.73
CA ARG A 74 4.15 6.29 -12.80
C ARG A 74 2.63 6.42 -12.82
N ILE A 75 1.93 5.51 -13.53
CA ILE A 75 0.46 5.49 -13.54
C ILE A 75 -0.10 5.19 -12.14
N ALA A 76 0.41 4.13 -11.49
CA ALA A 76 -0.04 3.72 -10.17
C ALA A 76 0.26 4.81 -9.11
N THR A 77 1.47 5.34 -9.09
CA THR A 77 1.85 6.37 -8.11
C THR A 77 1.13 7.69 -8.34
N SER A 78 0.92 8.14 -9.58
CA SER A 78 0.09 9.34 -9.84
C SER A 78 -1.37 9.16 -9.43
N PHE A 79 -1.89 7.93 -9.46
CA PHE A 79 -3.27 7.64 -9.03
C PHE A 79 -3.39 7.59 -7.51
N ILE A 80 -2.41 7.01 -6.82
CA ILE A 80 -2.38 6.88 -5.36
C ILE A 80 -2.03 8.22 -4.70
N PHE A 81 -1.04 8.93 -5.23
CA PHE A 81 -0.52 10.17 -4.68
C PHE A 81 -1.05 11.37 -5.48
N SER A 82 -2.02 12.06 -4.90
CA SER A 82 -2.64 13.28 -5.44
C SER A 82 -2.22 14.52 -4.63
N GLU A 83 -2.80 15.68 -4.92
CA GLU A 83 -2.58 16.92 -4.14
C GLU A 83 -2.85 16.74 -2.64
N LEU A 84 -3.80 15.87 -2.26
CA LEU A 84 -4.11 15.57 -0.85
C LEU A 84 -2.98 14.86 -0.11
N THR A 85 -2.00 14.34 -0.84
CA THR A 85 -0.85 13.59 -0.31
C THR A 85 0.45 14.38 -0.38
N GLU A 86 0.35 15.71 -0.53
CA GLU A 86 1.53 16.58 -0.53
C GLU A 86 2.35 16.39 0.75
N GLY A 87 3.67 16.23 0.59
CA GLY A 87 4.61 16.00 1.68
C GLY A 87 4.69 14.56 2.21
N ILE A 88 3.91 13.63 1.64
CA ILE A 88 3.94 12.21 2.01
C ILE A 88 5.00 11.48 1.17
N SER A 89 5.84 10.68 1.84
CA SER A 89 6.88 9.88 1.21
C SER A 89 6.31 8.71 0.40
N GLN A 90 6.91 8.45 -0.77
CA GLN A 90 6.59 7.30 -1.62
C GLN A 90 7.52 6.10 -1.36
N LYS A 91 8.28 6.09 -0.26
CA LYS A 91 9.33 5.08 0.04
C LYS A 91 8.87 3.61 -0.04
N ASN A 92 7.58 3.35 0.20
CA ASN A 92 7.01 1.99 0.17
C ASN A 92 6.52 1.56 -1.23
N PHE A 93 6.77 2.38 -2.25
CA PHE A 93 6.42 2.08 -3.63
C PHE A 93 7.68 1.99 -4.47
N ALA A 94 7.86 0.89 -5.20
CA ALA A 94 9.05 0.65 -6.00
C ALA A 94 8.72 0.13 -7.41
N GLN A 95 9.57 0.50 -8.37
CA GLN A 95 9.55 -0.09 -9.71
C GLN A 95 10.38 -1.37 -9.69
N LEU A 96 9.71 -2.52 -9.61
CA LEU A 96 10.32 -3.85 -9.65
C LEU A 96 9.32 -4.83 -10.28
N ASP A 97 9.79 -5.62 -11.23
CA ASP A 97 9.06 -6.81 -11.67
C ASP A 97 9.29 -7.95 -10.67
N ALA A 98 8.26 -8.27 -9.89
CA ALA A 98 8.30 -9.33 -8.89
C ALA A 98 8.25 -10.74 -9.50
N TYR A 99 7.82 -10.89 -10.76
CA TYR A 99 7.57 -12.20 -11.38
C TYR A 99 8.80 -13.11 -11.36
N PRO A 100 10.01 -12.68 -11.79
CA PRO A 100 11.19 -13.55 -11.82
C PRO A 100 11.60 -14.05 -10.43
N TYR A 101 11.40 -13.24 -9.39
CA TYR A 101 11.75 -13.61 -8.01
C TYR A 101 10.71 -14.54 -7.39
N ALA A 102 9.43 -14.34 -7.73
CA ALA A 102 8.37 -15.25 -7.34
C ALA A 102 8.58 -16.64 -7.97
N GLU A 103 8.93 -16.69 -9.27
CA GLU A 103 9.22 -17.93 -9.98
C GLU A 103 10.46 -18.65 -9.43
N ALA A 104 11.49 -17.89 -9.04
CA ALA A 104 12.71 -18.42 -8.43
C ALA A 104 12.58 -18.76 -6.93
N GLY A 105 11.48 -18.40 -6.28
CA GLY A 105 11.29 -18.57 -4.84
C GLY A 105 12.14 -17.63 -3.96
N THR A 106 12.68 -16.55 -4.52
CA THR A 106 13.57 -15.58 -3.85
C THR A 106 12.91 -14.22 -3.59
N LEU A 107 11.57 -14.15 -3.71
CA LEU A 107 10.82 -12.90 -3.56
C LEU A 107 10.99 -12.26 -2.18
N GLU A 108 10.99 -13.04 -1.11
CA GLU A 108 11.14 -12.53 0.27
C GLU A 108 12.47 -11.77 0.44
N GLU A 109 13.58 -12.40 0.07
CA GLU A 109 14.92 -11.78 0.10
C GLU A 109 14.97 -10.49 -0.73
N LYS A 110 14.26 -10.48 -1.86
CA LYS A 110 14.19 -9.30 -2.72
C LYS A 110 13.36 -8.18 -2.11
N LEU A 111 12.27 -8.49 -1.43
CA LEU A 111 11.45 -7.50 -0.71
C LEU A 111 12.24 -6.87 0.43
N ASP A 112 13.01 -7.66 1.18
CA ASP A 112 13.92 -7.17 2.22
C ASP A 112 15.02 -6.26 1.65
N GLU A 113 15.49 -6.51 0.44
CA GLU A 113 16.44 -5.61 -0.23
C GLU A 113 15.79 -4.26 -0.60
N VAL A 114 14.55 -4.30 -1.07
CA VAL A 114 13.84 -3.14 -1.62
C VAL A 114 13.30 -2.21 -0.53
N PHE A 115 12.77 -2.76 0.56
CA PHE A 115 12.07 -2.01 1.61
C PHE A 115 12.83 -1.90 2.94
N LYS A 116 14.16 -1.98 2.88
CA LYS A 116 15.09 -1.81 4.00
C LYS A 116 14.98 -0.47 4.73
#